data_AF-A0A938UYW3-F1
#
_entry.id   AF-A0A938UYW3-F1
#
_cell.length_a   1.000
_cell.length_b   1.000
_cell.length_c   1.000
_cell.angle_alpha   90.00
_cell.angle_beta   90.00
_cell.angle_gamma   90.00
#
_symmetry.space_group_name_H-M   'P 1'
#
loop_
_entity.id
_entity.type
_entity.pdbx_description
1 polymer ?
#
loop_
_entity_poly.entity_id
_entity_poly.type
_entity_poly.pdbx_seq_one_letter_code
_entity_poly.pdbx_strand_id
1 'polypeptide(L)'
;MVGGRRCVGLLLFFLLCQPSAFAQDDPRSRFNAAVDMAKAGQIDEAMAVWLEVLPLIEDQYRPSVHRALGLAYAQQGKLPEAWHHLTLFVAAREEGKAAKTRARLQEVQSALIDTHRKVTIACEPREAQVYPAAGAEGPAYTCPLTWWFPPGRHFVHVAAQGYAPRTEPVDVSDQCVETLRTVILAPLVPASDGSMQPLDAREVERQFELAIKTGQTTLLKDLAKRHGDLLKGLPCARAWTTAVRNIANTDCRPEVFRILLDTGVQACIEPSLLTQALDRGCPELVDLLLPLMSPVDVARGAIAMVTSRFEESPPEEAERVLEMLTRVRGYTADACAAKAPEPVCDCVSTLDRLTEQWFANMAKRNQPDNVRAFLANHASLARKYNCAMTRRVVSDMSMDTDCAKALGRLSAFYQPGDILCPMADLFEYVCRHRCGDIAGVLVPDLPPDELARATLWYNDQNRYYVSDVHEGTIVGFERAMALGDLLIGANRKHCTLDAPDSVNCKAIAHVEKQMQVTRDRVAHLQSPEFLFSESCDLVAQIARFDQDIARLKMLARESGSDAPADSIRAYLINKERIQVWLKTNKDKYRKAAGKKFDPRKCPKK
;
A
#
# COMPACT_ATOMS: atom_id res chain seq x y z
N MET A 1 66.29 23.30 18.59
CA MET A 1 66.12 21.93 18.05
C MET A 1 65.09 21.22 18.93
N VAL A 2 63.85 21.20 18.47
CA VAL A 2 63.06 20.02 18.04
C VAL A 2 62.65 19.10 19.19
N GLY A 3 61.34 18.97 19.38
CA GLY A 3 60.73 17.99 20.28
C GLY A 3 59.20 18.11 20.32
N GLY A 4 58.57 18.06 19.14
CA GLY A 4 57.11 18.11 19.01
C GLY A 4 56.43 16.81 19.41
N ARG A 5 55.43 16.90 20.28
CA ARG A 5 54.33 15.94 20.42
C ARG A 5 53.04 16.74 20.40
N ARG A 6 52.18 16.54 19.39
CA ARG A 6 50.77 16.92 19.46
C ARG A 6 49.89 15.83 18.86
N CYS A 7 48.79 15.64 19.56
CA CYS A 7 47.79 14.59 19.45
C CYS A 7 47.10 14.56 18.09
N VAL A 8 46.93 13.36 17.54
CA VAL A 8 45.92 13.04 16.53
C VAL A 8 44.89 12.19 17.25
N GLY A 9 43.69 12.73 17.45
CA GLY A 9 42.60 12.00 18.11
C GLY A 9 41.46 12.88 18.56
N LEU A 10 40.86 13.66 17.66
CA LEU A 10 39.54 14.30 17.87
C LEU A 10 39.07 14.96 16.57
N LEU A 11 38.64 14.15 15.59
CA LEU A 11 37.94 14.66 14.38
C LEU A 11 37.17 13.56 13.63
N LEU A 12 36.56 12.62 14.36
CA LEU A 12 35.75 11.54 13.77
C LEU A 12 34.50 11.19 14.59
N PHE A 13 33.91 12.18 15.26
CA PHE A 13 32.67 12.01 16.03
C PHE A 13 31.54 12.98 15.65
N PHE A 14 31.69 13.78 14.59
CA PHE A 14 30.71 14.81 14.21
C PHE A 14 29.97 14.57 12.88
N LEU A 15 30.09 13.38 12.26
CA LEU A 15 29.47 13.07 10.96
C LEU A 15 28.44 11.92 10.98
N LEU A 16 28.02 11.42 12.15
CA LEU A 16 27.00 10.35 12.26
C LEU A 16 25.86 10.71 13.23
N CYS A 17 25.44 11.97 13.23
CA CYS A 17 24.16 12.36 13.83
C CYS A 17 23.33 13.08 12.76
N GLN A 18 22.78 12.32 11.80
CA GLN A 18 21.58 12.81 11.15
C GLN A 18 20.46 12.71 12.18
N PRO A 19 19.79 13.82 12.52
CA PRO A 19 18.63 13.77 13.39
C PRO A 19 17.58 12.90 12.69
N SER A 20 17.15 11.89 13.42
CA SER A 20 16.03 11.00 13.12
C SER A 20 14.86 11.79 12.53
N ALA A 21 14.15 11.19 11.57
CA ALA A 21 12.87 11.67 11.02
C ALA A 21 11.71 11.67 12.05
N PHE A 22 11.99 12.02 13.30
CA PHE A 22 11.04 12.18 14.41
C PHE A 22 10.53 13.63 14.54
N ALA A 23 10.75 14.48 13.53
CA ALA A 23 10.43 15.90 13.57
C ALA A 23 9.14 16.29 12.83
N GLN A 24 8.26 15.35 12.44
CA GLN A 24 7.07 15.66 11.62
C GLN A 24 5.72 15.40 12.30
N ASP A 25 5.63 15.53 13.63
CA ASP A 25 4.34 15.40 14.31
C ASP A 25 3.88 16.65 15.06
N ASP A 26 4.34 17.83 14.64
CA ASP A 26 3.76 19.08 15.12
C ASP A 26 2.49 19.44 14.31
N PRO A 27 1.43 19.99 14.95
CA PRO A 27 0.18 20.35 14.28
C PRO A 27 0.35 21.31 13.08
N ARG A 28 1.40 22.13 13.07
CA ARG A 28 1.65 23.09 11.98
C ARG A 28 2.24 22.40 10.76
N SER A 29 3.09 21.40 10.92
CA SER A 29 3.55 20.54 9.82
C SER A 29 2.36 19.83 9.16
N ARG A 30 1.49 19.21 9.96
CA ARG A 30 0.25 18.56 9.47
C ARG A 30 -0.67 19.54 8.73
N PHE A 31 -0.85 20.77 9.24
CA PHE A 31 -1.59 21.83 8.54
C PHE A 31 -1.00 22.15 7.16
N ASN A 32 0.33 22.30 7.06
CA ASN A 32 0.98 22.62 5.79
C ASN A 32 0.87 21.46 4.78
N ALA A 33 1.02 20.21 5.24
CA ALA A 33 0.80 19.04 4.42
C ALA A 33 -0.62 19.01 3.84
N ALA A 34 -1.64 19.30 4.65
CA ALA A 34 -3.02 19.42 4.19
C ALA A 34 -3.23 20.56 3.18
N VAL A 35 -2.50 21.68 3.31
CA VAL A 35 -2.49 22.74 2.28
C VAL A 35 -1.94 22.23 0.95
N ASP A 36 -0.90 21.41 0.96
CA ASP A 36 -0.33 20.86 -0.26
C ASP A 36 -1.22 19.76 -0.87
N MET A 37 -1.87 18.94 -0.05
CA MET A 37 -2.93 18.00 -0.50
C MET A 37 -4.06 18.76 -1.21
N ALA A 38 -4.55 19.86 -0.64
CA ALA A 38 -5.61 20.64 -1.24
C ALA A 38 -5.20 21.25 -2.60
N LYS A 39 -3.94 21.71 -2.75
CA LYS A 39 -3.40 22.18 -4.05
C LYS A 39 -3.30 21.06 -5.08
N ALA A 40 -3.07 19.83 -4.64
CA ALA A 40 -3.07 18.64 -5.48
C ALA A 40 -4.49 18.15 -5.85
N GLY A 41 -5.54 18.82 -5.35
CA GLY A 41 -6.93 18.45 -5.61
C GLY A 41 -7.51 17.44 -4.60
N GLN A 42 -6.74 17.03 -3.59
CA GLN A 42 -7.16 16.10 -2.53
C GLN A 42 -7.88 16.88 -1.41
N ILE A 43 -9.04 17.45 -1.74
CA ILE A 43 -9.75 18.39 -0.86
C ILE A 43 -10.35 17.69 0.36
N ASP A 44 -10.90 16.48 0.19
CA ASP A 44 -11.54 15.73 1.29
C ASP A 44 -10.51 15.31 2.36
N GLU A 45 -9.36 14.79 1.93
CA GLU A 45 -8.27 14.38 2.82
C GLU A 45 -7.67 15.59 3.54
N ALA A 46 -7.47 16.71 2.83
CA ALA A 46 -7.00 17.95 3.44
C ALA A 46 -7.96 18.47 4.53
N MET A 47 -9.27 18.40 4.28
CA MET A 47 -10.29 18.80 5.25
C MET A 47 -10.28 17.93 6.50
N ALA A 48 -10.13 16.61 6.37
CA ALA A 48 -10.01 15.70 7.51
C ALA A 48 -8.82 16.11 8.40
N VAL A 49 -7.64 16.31 7.79
CA VAL A 49 -6.44 16.73 8.53
C VAL A 49 -6.61 18.10 9.18
N TRP A 50 -7.22 19.07 8.50
CA TRP A 50 -7.48 20.39 9.10
C TRP A 50 -8.43 20.33 10.30
N LEU A 51 -9.45 19.46 10.27
CA LEU A 51 -10.37 19.27 11.40
C LEU A 51 -9.64 18.64 12.60
N GLU A 52 -8.77 17.65 12.37
CA GLU A 52 -7.95 17.04 13.42
C GLU A 52 -6.96 18.02 14.06
N VAL A 53 -6.36 18.88 13.24
CA VAL A 53 -5.34 19.85 13.68
C VAL A 53 -5.95 21.05 14.40
N LEU A 54 -7.18 21.44 14.07
CA LEU A 54 -7.84 22.63 14.63
C LEU A 54 -7.82 22.71 16.18
N PRO A 55 -8.15 21.65 16.94
CA PRO A 55 -8.08 21.69 18.40
C PRO A 55 -6.64 21.73 18.94
N LEU A 56 -5.66 21.26 18.17
CA LEU A 56 -4.27 21.09 18.59
C LEU A 56 -3.38 22.31 18.25
N ILE A 57 -3.77 23.07 17.22
CA ILE A 57 -2.96 24.19 16.74
C ILE A 57 -3.06 25.39 17.67
N GLU A 58 -1.95 26.11 17.82
CA GLU A 58 -1.90 27.34 18.61
C GLU A 58 -2.90 28.40 18.10
N ASP A 59 -3.47 29.17 19.03
CA ASP A 59 -4.51 30.17 18.78
C ASP A 59 -4.16 31.15 17.64
N GLN A 60 -2.89 31.54 17.53
CA GLN A 60 -2.41 32.46 16.48
C GLN A 60 -2.53 31.91 15.05
N TYR A 61 -2.56 30.58 14.90
CA TYR A 61 -2.69 29.90 13.60
C TYR A 61 -4.11 29.40 13.31
N ARG A 62 -4.98 29.24 14.32
CA ARG A 62 -6.38 28.80 14.13
C ARG A 62 -7.13 29.56 13.03
N PRO A 63 -7.01 30.90 12.87
CA PRO A 63 -7.66 31.61 11.77
C PRO A 63 -7.27 31.04 10.40
N SER A 64 -6.01 30.67 10.20
CA SER A 64 -5.54 30.11 8.92
C SER A 64 -6.21 28.76 8.61
N VAL A 65 -6.44 27.93 9.63
CA VAL A 65 -7.18 26.66 9.51
C VAL A 65 -8.64 26.92 9.15
N HIS A 66 -9.32 27.85 9.84
CA HIS A 66 -10.69 28.25 9.49
C HIS A 66 -10.79 28.82 8.07
N ARG A 67 -9.80 29.59 7.60
CA ARG A 67 -9.79 30.07 6.20
C ARG A 67 -9.70 28.91 5.21
N ALA A 68 -8.83 27.93 5.47
CA ALA A 68 -8.63 26.78 4.60
C ALA A 68 -9.90 25.92 4.51
N LEU A 69 -10.46 25.55 5.67
CA LEU A 69 -11.74 24.84 5.75
C LEU A 69 -12.87 25.60 5.06
N GLY A 70 -13.01 26.91 5.32
CA GLY A 70 -14.06 27.73 4.71
C GLY A 70 -13.98 27.80 3.18
N LEU A 71 -12.77 27.85 2.61
CA LEU A 71 -12.57 27.81 1.16
C LEU A 71 -12.86 26.43 0.57
N ALA A 72 -12.43 25.36 1.24
CA ALA A 72 -12.66 23.98 0.81
C ALA A 72 -14.14 23.60 0.84
N TYR A 73 -14.86 23.92 1.93
CA TYR A 73 -16.31 23.75 1.99
C TYR A 73 -17.04 24.53 0.88
N ALA A 74 -16.59 25.75 0.57
CA ALA A 74 -17.18 26.55 -0.51
C ALA A 74 -16.94 25.91 -1.88
N GLN A 75 -15.78 25.26 -2.09
CA GLN A 75 -15.47 24.52 -3.31
C GLN A 75 -16.33 23.26 -3.46
N GLN A 76 -16.70 22.62 -2.35
CA GLN A 76 -17.60 21.47 -2.32
C GLN A 76 -19.10 21.83 -2.39
N GLY A 77 -19.45 23.11 -2.42
CA GLY A 77 -20.84 23.57 -2.38
C GLY A 77 -21.53 23.43 -1.02
N LYS A 78 -20.78 23.11 0.04
CA LYS A 78 -21.25 23.04 1.43
C LYS A 78 -21.26 24.45 2.04
N LEU A 79 -22.19 25.26 1.57
CA LEU A 79 -22.22 26.71 1.81
C LEU A 79 -22.42 27.10 3.29
N PRO A 80 -23.28 26.44 4.10
CA PRO A 80 -23.42 26.76 5.52
C PRO A 80 -22.12 26.60 6.32
N GLU A 81 -21.40 25.48 6.12
CA GLU A 81 -20.10 25.20 6.72
C GLU A 81 -19.06 26.23 6.27
N ALA A 82 -19.03 26.52 4.96
CA ALA A 82 -18.14 27.54 4.40
C ALA A 82 -18.36 28.90 5.07
N TRP A 83 -19.61 29.34 5.19
CA TRP A 83 -19.96 30.61 5.82
C TRP A 83 -19.48 30.67 7.27
N HIS A 84 -19.69 29.60 8.03
CA HIS A 84 -19.27 29.53 9.44
C HIS A 84 -17.76 29.72 9.58
N HIS A 85 -16.96 28.91 8.88
CA HIS A 85 -15.50 28.96 8.97
C HIS A 85 -14.92 30.28 8.42
N LEU A 86 -15.47 30.82 7.34
CA LEU A 86 -15.05 32.12 6.80
C LEU A 86 -15.36 33.27 7.78
N THR A 87 -16.50 33.20 8.49
CA THR A 87 -16.88 34.18 9.51
C THR A 87 -15.89 34.17 10.67
N LEU A 88 -15.52 32.99 11.18
CA LEU A 88 -14.51 32.86 12.25
C LEU A 88 -13.15 33.43 11.83
N PHE A 89 -12.72 33.20 10.58
CA PHE A 89 -11.48 33.82 10.07
C PHE A 89 -11.57 35.33 10.02
N VAL A 90 -12.66 35.90 9.48
CA VAL A 90 -12.83 37.36 9.32
C VAL A 90 -12.90 38.05 10.69
N ALA A 91 -13.57 37.43 11.68
CA ALA A 91 -13.66 37.95 13.03
C ALA A 91 -12.29 38.00 13.75
N ALA A 92 -11.39 37.05 13.45
CA ALA A 92 -10.09 36.95 14.10
C ALA A 92 -8.98 37.79 13.45
N ARG A 93 -9.23 38.50 12.34
CA ARG A 93 -8.20 39.22 11.56
C ARG A 93 -8.55 40.69 11.37
N GLU A 94 -7.51 41.53 11.38
CA GLU A 94 -7.63 42.96 11.05
C GLU A 94 -8.19 43.17 9.63
N GLU A 95 -8.90 44.28 9.46
CA GLU A 95 -9.75 44.54 8.30
C GLU A 95 -9.02 44.40 6.95
N GLY A 96 -7.78 44.89 6.85
CA GLY A 96 -6.98 44.81 5.62
C GLY A 96 -6.47 43.41 5.29
N LYS A 97 -6.21 42.56 6.29
CA LYS A 97 -5.69 41.19 6.10
C LYS A 97 -6.78 40.19 5.69
N ALA A 98 -8.06 40.57 5.86
CA ALA A 98 -9.21 39.72 5.59
C ALA A 98 -10.00 40.08 4.31
N ALA A 99 -9.61 41.13 3.58
CA ALA A 99 -10.41 41.69 2.47
C ALA A 99 -10.86 40.64 1.42
N LYS A 100 -9.92 39.81 0.93
CA LYS A 100 -10.25 38.73 -0.03
C LYS A 100 -11.21 37.69 0.55
N THR A 101 -10.99 37.28 1.79
CA THR A 101 -11.86 36.29 2.46
C THR A 101 -13.23 36.89 2.77
N ARG A 102 -13.31 38.19 3.08
CA ARG A 102 -14.57 38.91 3.28
C ARG A 102 -15.40 38.98 2.00
N ALA A 103 -14.78 39.25 0.86
CA ALA A 103 -15.46 39.19 -0.44
C ALA A 103 -16.04 37.77 -0.69
N ARG A 104 -15.26 36.72 -0.41
CA ARG A 104 -15.74 35.33 -0.52
C ARG A 104 -16.87 35.02 0.47
N LEU A 105 -16.79 35.53 1.70
CA LEU A 105 -17.85 35.39 2.70
C LEU A 105 -19.15 36.06 2.24
N GLN A 106 -19.07 37.26 1.64
CA GLN A 106 -20.23 37.97 1.08
C GLN A 106 -20.85 37.20 -0.09
N GLU A 107 -20.05 36.58 -0.95
CA GLU A 107 -20.53 35.72 -2.04
C GLU A 107 -21.28 34.51 -1.49
N VAL A 108 -20.69 33.78 -0.54
CA VAL A 108 -21.34 32.62 0.11
C VAL A 108 -22.64 33.05 0.80
N GLN A 109 -22.62 34.18 1.51
CA GLN A 109 -23.83 34.71 2.16
C GLN A 109 -24.93 35.08 1.16
N SER A 110 -24.56 35.69 0.03
CA SER A 110 -25.52 36.04 -1.03
C SER A 110 -26.13 34.80 -1.66
N ALA A 111 -25.36 33.72 -1.84
CA ALA A 111 -25.89 32.45 -2.34
C ALA A 111 -26.83 31.75 -1.34
N LEU A 112 -26.60 31.93 -0.04
CA LEU A 112 -27.43 31.35 1.02
C LEU A 112 -28.74 32.10 1.23
N ILE A 113 -28.79 33.42 1.01
CA ILE A 113 -29.96 34.24 1.39
C ILE A 113 -31.24 33.82 0.67
N ASP A 114 -31.13 33.32 -0.56
CA ASP A 114 -32.28 32.92 -1.37
C ASP A 114 -32.84 31.55 -0.96
N THR A 115 -31.99 30.67 -0.42
CA THR A 115 -32.30 29.25 -0.19
C THR A 115 -32.33 28.85 1.28
N HIS A 116 -31.77 29.67 2.16
CA HIS A 116 -31.61 29.38 3.58
C HIS A 116 -32.01 30.60 4.43
N ARG A 117 -32.21 30.36 5.72
CA ARG A 117 -32.37 31.39 6.74
C ARG A 117 -31.36 31.18 7.85
N LYS A 118 -30.92 32.29 8.42
CA LYS A 118 -29.92 32.32 9.46
C LYS A 118 -30.57 32.11 10.82
N VAL A 119 -30.01 31.19 11.60
CA VAL A 119 -30.47 30.84 12.95
C VAL A 119 -29.29 30.91 13.90
N THR A 120 -29.48 31.57 15.04
CA THR A 120 -28.49 31.58 16.12
C THR A 120 -28.96 30.69 17.25
N ILE A 121 -28.11 29.78 17.66
CA ILE A 121 -28.32 28.82 18.74
C ILE A 121 -27.41 29.22 19.89
N ALA A 122 -28.02 29.63 20.99
CA ALA A 122 -27.35 29.91 22.26
C ALA A 122 -27.53 28.70 23.19
N CYS A 123 -26.53 28.41 24.03
CA CYS A 123 -26.54 27.24 24.90
C CYS A 123 -26.15 27.62 26.32
N GLU A 124 -26.71 26.87 27.27
CA GLU A 124 -26.27 26.83 28.66
C GLU A 124 -25.98 25.37 29.03
N PRO A 125 -24.72 25.00 29.30
CA PRO A 125 -23.56 25.87 29.45
C PRO A 125 -22.95 26.33 28.10
N ARG A 126 -22.07 27.34 28.11
CA ARG A 126 -21.53 27.96 26.88
C ARG A 126 -20.54 27.07 26.13
N GLU A 127 -19.86 26.19 26.84
CA GLU A 127 -18.95 25.18 26.29
C GLU A 127 -19.65 24.03 25.57
N ALA A 128 -20.99 24.04 25.50
CA ALA A 128 -21.74 23.05 24.74
C ALA A 128 -21.34 23.04 23.26
N GLN A 129 -21.34 21.83 22.70
CA GLN A 129 -21.15 21.57 21.29
C GLN A 129 -22.49 21.38 20.60
N VAL A 130 -22.62 21.94 19.40
CA VAL A 130 -23.83 21.96 18.58
C VAL A 130 -23.56 21.20 17.29
N TYR A 131 -24.47 20.30 16.93
CA TYR A 131 -24.43 19.49 15.70
C TYR A 131 -25.67 19.84 14.86
N PRO A 132 -25.51 20.64 13.78
CA PRO A 132 -26.64 21.15 12.97
C PRO A 132 -27.38 20.09 12.15
N ALA A 133 -26.74 18.97 11.83
CA ALA A 133 -27.36 17.86 11.12
C ALA A 133 -27.97 16.86 12.10
N ALA A 134 -29.03 16.17 11.68
CA ALA A 134 -29.70 15.16 12.50
C ALA A 134 -28.77 13.96 12.77
N GLY A 135 -28.08 13.98 13.90
CA GLY A 135 -27.16 12.92 14.35
C GLY A 135 -25.85 13.47 14.91
N ALA A 136 -25.18 12.70 15.75
CA ALA A 136 -23.86 13.05 16.32
C ALA A 136 -22.68 12.76 15.36
N GLU A 137 -22.96 12.40 14.11
CA GLU A 137 -21.95 11.94 13.14
C GLU A 137 -21.35 13.10 12.30
N GLY A 138 -21.77 14.34 12.55
CA GLY A 138 -21.23 15.54 11.90
C GLY A 138 -20.16 16.27 12.74
N PRO A 139 -19.46 17.26 12.15
CA PRO A 139 -18.54 18.11 12.89
C PRO A 139 -19.29 18.87 14.01
N ALA A 140 -18.65 18.91 15.19
CA ALA A 140 -19.14 19.62 16.35
C ALA A 140 -18.73 21.10 16.27
N TYR A 141 -19.67 22.01 16.56
CA TYR A 141 -19.39 23.45 16.60
C TYR A 141 -19.58 24.00 18.02
N THR A 142 -18.80 25.01 18.40
CA THR A 142 -18.92 25.64 19.71
C THR A 142 -20.15 26.54 19.78
N CYS A 143 -20.80 26.58 20.95
CA CYS A 143 -21.90 27.48 21.21
C CYS A 143 -21.39 28.87 21.70
N PRO A 144 -22.03 30.00 21.32
CA PRO A 144 -23.17 30.14 20.43
C PRO A 144 -22.81 29.83 18.97
N LEU A 145 -23.69 29.08 18.30
CA LEU A 145 -23.56 28.75 16.88
C LEU A 145 -24.52 29.60 16.06
N THR A 146 -24.04 30.28 15.03
CA THR A 146 -24.89 30.86 13.99
C THR A 146 -24.76 30.03 12.73
N TRP A 147 -25.88 29.55 12.21
CA TRP A 147 -25.94 28.58 11.11
C TRP A 147 -27.02 28.94 10.09
N TRP A 148 -26.90 28.42 8.87
CA TRP A 148 -27.89 28.60 7.81
C TRP A 148 -28.63 27.30 7.57
N PHE A 149 -29.95 27.33 7.68
CA PHE A 149 -30.82 26.18 7.45
C PHE A 149 -31.78 26.48 6.30
N PRO A 150 -32.09 25.50 5.43
CA PRO A 150 -33.18 25.67 4.48
C PRO A 150 -34.51 25.77 5.24
N PRO A 151 -35.55 26.39 4.65
CA PRO A 151 -36.88 26.39 5.24
C PRO A 151 -37.38 24.99 5.58
N GLY A 152 -38.05 24.84 6.72
CA GLY A 152 -38.54 23.57 7.23
C GLY A 152 -38.17 23.29 8.69
N ARG A 153 -38.50 22.09 9.17
CA ARG A 153 -38.20 21.63 10.52
C ARG A 153 -36.91 20.84 10.55
N HIS A 154 -35.96 21.30 11.36
CA HIS A 154 -34.66 20.67 11.55
C HIS A 154 -34.51 20.18 12.98
N PHE A 155 -33.55 19.30 13.22
CA PHE A 155 -33.20 18.84 14.56
C PHE A 155 -31.72 19.12 14.80
N VAL A 156 -31.44 19.86 15.87
CA VAL A 156 -30.08 20.19 16.27
C VAL A 156 -29.76 19.43 17.54
N HIS A 157 -28.66 18.67 17.52
CA HIS A 157 -28.18 17.98 18.70
C HIS A 157 -27.20 18.88 19.46
N VAL A 158 -27.35 18.95 20.79
CA VAL A 158 -26.52 19.77 21.68
C VAL A 158 -26.02 18.90 22.82
N ALA A 159 -24.70 18.90 23.04
CA ALA A 159 -24.06 18.09 24.07
C ALA A 159 -22.97 18.88 24.80
N ALA A 160 -22.81 18.62 26.10
CA ALA A 160 -21.73 19.17 26.91
C ALA A 160 -21.27 18.13 27.93
N GLN A 161 -19.99 18.15 28.29
CA GLN A 161 -19.45 17.23 29.30
C GLN A 161 -20.11 17.48 30.66
N GLY A 162 -20.64 16.42 31.28
CA GLY A 162 -21.35 16.52 32.57
C GLY A 162 -22.81 16.96 32.47
N TYR A 163 -23.37 17.05 31.25
CA TYR A 163 -24.77 17.39 31.02
C TYR A 163 -25.45 16.35 30.14
N ALA A 164 -26.76 16.16 30.33
CA ALA A 164 -27.55 15.28 29.50
C ALA A 164 -27.68 15.89 28.09
N PRO A 165 -27.27 15.17 27.02
CA PRO A 165 -27.38 15.69 25.66
C PRO A 165 -28.85 15.83 25.27
N ARG A 166 -29.15 16.82 24.43
CA ARG A 166 -30.51 17.17 24.02
C ARG A 166 -30.59 17.37 22.52
N THR A 167 -31.69 16.91 21.92
CA THR A 167 -32.01 17.20 20.52
C THR A 167 -33.17 18.20 20.50
N GLU A 168 -32.93 19.37 19.92
CA GLU A 168 -33.89 20.46 19.87
C GLU A 168 -34.45 20.63 18.45
N PRO A 169 -35.79 20.66 18.26
CA PRO A 169 -36.37 20.99 16.98
C PRO A 169 -36.21 22.50 16.68
N VAL A 170 -35.79 22.82 15.47
CA VAL A 170 -35.64 24.19 14.97
C VAL A 170 -36.52 24.35 13.73
N ASP A 171 -37.65 25.04 13.90
CA ASP A 171 -38.54 25.38 12.80
C ASP A 171 -38.07 26.68 12.12
N VAL A 172 -37.80 26.59 10.82
CA VAL A 172 -37.27 27.67 9.99
C VAL A 172 -38.32 28.06 8.96
N SER A 173 -38.93 29.23 9.15
CA SER A 173 -39.92 29.79 8.23
C SER A 173 -39.27 30.56 7.08
N ASP A 174 -39.90 30.54 5.91
CA ASP A 174 -39.52 31.34 4.73
C ASP A 174 -39.48 32.84 5.02
N GLN A 175 -40.25 33.31 6.00
CA GLN A 175 -40.43 34.74 6.30
C GLN A 175 -39.51 35.28 7.41
N CYS A 176 -38.74 34.43 8.10
CA CYS A 176 -37.94 34.84 9.25
C CYS A 176 -36.53 35.31 8.86
N VAL A 177 -36.18 36.54 9.23
CA VAL A 177 -34.89 37.18 8.87
C VAL A 177 -33.74 36.70 9.75
N GLU A 178 -33.99 36.34 11.02
CA GLU A 178 -33.04 35.67 11.92
C GLU A 178 -33.82 35.11 13.13
N THR A 179 -33.54 33.88 13.56
CA THR A 179 -34.19 33.29 14.76
C THR A 179 -33.15 32.96 15.82
N LEU A 180 -33.35 33.44 17.05
CA LEU A 180 -32.59 33.02 18.23
C LEU A 180 -33.29 31.84 18.92
N ARG A 181 -32.53 30.79 19.23
CA ARG A 181 -32.98 29.63 20.01
C ARG A 181 -32.02 29.38 21.15
N THR A 182 -32.54 29.20 22.36
CA THR A 182 -31.73 28.91 23.55
C THR A 182 -31.95 27.47 23.99
N VAL A 183 -30.88 26.69 24.10
CA VAL A 183 -30.91 25.30 24.56
C VAL A 183 -30.22 25.19 25.92
N ILE A 184 -31.01 24.86 26.94
CA ILE A 184 -30.50 24.63 28.31
C ILE A 184 -30.33 23.12 28.50
N LEU A 185 -29.12 22.69 28.79
CA LEU A 185 -28.81 21.29 29.11
C LEU A 185 -28.97 21.06 30.62
N ALA A 186 -29.57 19.93 30.99
CA ALA A 186 -29.68 19.54 32.40
C ALA A 186 -28.34 18.92 32.86
N PRO A 187 -27.76 19.35 33.99
CA PRO A 187 -26.57 18.70 34.53
C PRO A 187 -26.87 17.24 34.85
N LEU A 188 -25.92 16.34 34.55
CA LEU A 188 -25.91 14.96 35.03
C LEU A 188 -25.53 15.03 36.52
N VAL A 189 -26.48 15.37 37.38
CA VAL A 189 -26.25 15.42 38.83
C VAL A 189 -25.94 14.01 39.32
N PRO A 190 -24.75 13.73 39.90
CA PRO A 190 -24.64 12.58 40.80
C PRO A 190 -25.49 12.91 42.02
N ALA A 191 -26.55 12.14 42.27
CA ALA A 191 -27.46 12.37 43.38
C ALA A 191 -26.66 12.56 44.68
N SER A 192 -26.80 13.73 45.31
CA SER A 192 -26.14 14.08 46.56
C SER A 192 -26.67 13.30 47.77
N ASP A 193 -27.71 12.46 47.59
CA ASP A 193 -28.31 11.65 48.64
C ASP A 193 -28.08 10.13 48.49
N GLY A 194 -27.37 9.68 47.45
CA GLY A 194 -27.09 8.26 47.24
C GLY A 194 -28.31 7.40 46.89
N SER A 195 -29.49 7.98 46.68
CA SER A 195 -30.68 7.24 46.26
C SER A 195 -31.00 7.52 44.78
N MET A 196 -30.59 6.58 43.91
CA MET A 196 -31.15 6.53 42.55
C MET A 196 -32.48 5.79 42.59
N GLN A 197 -33.48 6.32 41.89
CA GLN A 197 -34.63 5.52 41.51
C GLN A 197 -34.13 4.26 40.79
N PRO A 198 -34.70 3.08 41.09
CA PRO A 198 -34.29 1.84 40.42
C PRO A 198 -34.49 2.01 38.92
N LEU A 199 -33.38 2.07 38.18
CA LEU A 199 -33.41 2.01 36.73
C LEU A 199 -33.98 0.65 36.35
N ASP A 200 -34.97 0.65 35.45
CA ASP A 200 -35.41 -0.60 34.84
C ASP A 200 -34.31 -1.17 33.92
N ALA A 201 -34.43 -2.45 33.56
CA ALA A 201 -33.43 -3.13 32.75
C ALA A 201 -33.19 -2.46 31.39
N ARG A 202 -34.21 -1.79 30.80
CA ARG A 202 -34.09 -1.12 29.50
C ARG A 202 -33.30 0.18 29.61
N GLU A 203 -33.51 0.94 30.68
CA GLU A 203 -32.74 2.16 30.90
C GLU A 203 -31.28 1.85 31.26
N VAL A 204 -31.03 0.80 32.04
CA VAL A 204 -29.66 0.31 32.26
C VAL A 204 -29.01 -0.09 30.93
N GLU A 205 -29.70 -0.85 30.08
CA GLU A 205 -29.20 -1.23 28.74
C GLU A 205 -28.88 0.01 27.88
N ARG A 206 -29.80 0.99 27.82
CA ARG A 206 -29.61 2.22 27.05
C ARG A 206 -28.44 3.06 27.57
N GLN A 207 -28.32 3.23 28.88
CA GLN A 207 -27.22 3.94 29.52
C GLN A 207 -25.89 3.25 29.25
N PHE A 208 -25.88 1.91 29.29
CA PHE A 208 -24.71 1.09 29.01
C PHE A 208 -24.27 1.21 27.54
N GLU A 209 -25.21 1.13 26.59
CA GLU A 209 -24.93 1.36 25.16
C GLU A 209 -24.39 2.77 24.89
N LEU A 210 -24.98 3.79 25.52
CA LEU A 210 -24.53 5.18 25.37
C LEU A 210 -23.13 5.38 25.95
N ALA A 211 -22.86 4.81 27.12
CA ALA A 211 -21.55 4.88 27.76
C ALA A 211 -20.47 4.21 26.89
N ILE A 212 -20.81 3.13 26.18
CA ILE A 212 -19.90 2.46 25.23
C ILE A 212 -19.67 3.33 24.00
N LYS A 213 -20.74 3.85 23.38
CA LYS A 213 -20.65 4.72 22.19
C LYS A 213 -19.86 6.00 22.46
N THR A 214 -19.98 6.54 23.66
CA THR A 214 -19.28 7.79 24.07
C THR A 214 -17.94 7.54 24.76
N GLY A 215 -17.58 6.26 25.00
CA GLY A 215 -16.33 5.90 25.65
C GLY A 215 -16.21 6.31 27.12
N GLN A 216 -17.33 6.46 27.83
CA GLN A 216 -17.37 6.85 29.24
C GLN A 216 -17.06 5.66 30.17
N THR A 217 -15.78 5.32 30.30
CA THR A 217 -15.30 4.16 31.09
C THR A 217 -15.72 4.22 32.56
N THR A 218 -15.78 5.41 33.18
CA THR A 218 -16.25 5.57 34.57
C THR A 218 -17.72 5.22 34.72
N LEU A 219 -18.58 5.70 33.80
CA LEU A 219 -20.00 5.37 33.79
C LEU A 219 -20.22 3.87 33.58
N LEU A 220 -19.45 3.27 32.65
CA LEU A 220 -19.45 1.82 32.42
C LEU A 220 -19.11 1.03 33.67
N LYS A 221 -18.03 1.39 34.38
CA LYS A 221 -17.64 0.74 35.65
C LYS A 221 -18.73 0.86 36.71
N ASP A 222 -19.35 2.03 36.82
CA ASP A 222 -20.41 2.28 37.78
C ASP A 222 -21.69 1.49 37.46
N LEU A 223 -22.09 1.45 36.19
CA LEU A 223 -23.24 0.66 35.72
C LEU A 223 -22.98 -0.84 35.93
N ALA A 224 -21.79 -1.33 35.55
CA ALA A 224 -21.36 -2.71 35.77
C ALA A 224 -21.38 -3.10 37.25
N LYS A 225 -20.83 -2.25 38.13
CA LYS A 225 -20.77 -2.49 39.57
C LYS A 225 -22.15 -2.49 40.22
N ARG A 226 -23.04 -1.59 39.83
CA ARG A 226 -24.35 -1.40 40.46
C ARG A 226 -25.44 -2.31 39.90
N HIS A 227 -25.35 -2.65 38.61
CA HIS A 227 -26.40 -3.37 37.89
C HIS A 227 -25.90 -4.65 37.20
N GLY A 228 -24.75 -5.19 37.63
CA GLY A 228 -24.15 -6.39 37.05
C GLY A 228 -25.11 -7.57 36.92
N ASP A 229 -26.04 -7.75 37.87
CA ASP A 229 -27.02 -8.85 37.81
C ASP A 229 -28.11 -8.64 36.75
N LEU A 230 -28.49 -7.38 36.48
CA LEU A 230 -29.40 -7.05 35.37
C LEU A 230 -28.68 -7.26 34.03
N LEU A 231 -27.40 -6.91 33.95
CA LEU A 231 -26.58 -7.11 32.75
C LEU A 231 -26.34 -8.60 32.44
N LYS A 232 -26.20 -9.46 33.46
CA LYS A 232 -26.12 -10.93 33.30
C LYS A 232 -27.41 -11.54 32.75
N GLY A 233 -28.56 -10.91 33.00
CA GLY A 233 -29.88 -11.37 32.57
C GLY A 233 -30.32 -10.89 31.18
N LEU A 234 -29.59 -9.93 30.58
CA LEU A 234 -29.89 -9.45 29.24
C LEU A 234 -29.62 -10.56 28.21
N PRO A 235 -30.45 -10.69 27.15
CA PRO A 235 -30.16 -11.57 26.03
C PRO A 235 -28.80 -11.20 25.45
N CYS A 236 -27.83 -12.05 25.73
CA CYS A 236 -26.39 -11.84 25.54
C CYS A 236 -25.96 -11.34 24.14
N ALA A 237 -26.80 -11.48 23.13
CA ALA A 237 -26.42 -11.36 21.73
C ALA A 237 -26.63 -9.99 21.07
N ARG A 238 -27.34 -9.02 21.68
CA ARG A 238 -27.66 -7.75 20.98
C ARG A 238 -26.88 -6.54 21.49
N ALA A 239 -27.02 -6.21 22.77
CA ALA A 239 -26.31 -5.07 23.36
C ALA A 239 -24.80 -5.30 23.34
N TRP A 240 -24.34 -6.51 23.66
CA TRP A 240 -22.93 -6.89 23.64
C TRP A 240 -22.33 -6.90 22.24
N THR A 241 -22.98 -7.56 21.29
CA THR A 241 -22.50 -7.59 19.90
C THR A 241 -22.46 -6.20 19.29
N THR A 242 -23.42 -5.33 19.63
CA THR A 242 -23.43 -3.93 19.20
C THR A 242 -22.34 -3.11 19.89
N ALA A 243 -22.18 -3.28 21.19
CA ALA A 243 -21.15 -2.63 21.98
C ALA A 243 -19.75 -2.97 21.48
N VAL A 244 -19.45 -4.25 21.31
CA VAL A 244 -18.12 -4.67 20.90
C VAL A 244 -17.87 -4.37 19.42
N ARG A 245 -18.89 -4.49 18.56
CA ARG A 245 -18.81 -3.99 17.19
C ARG A 245 -18.48 -2.49 17.18
N ASN A 246 -19.09 -1.70 18.06
CA ASN A 246 -18.77 -0.27 18.16
C ASN A 246 -17.35 -0.03 18.70
N ILE A 247 -16.90 -0.79 19.71
CA ILE A 247 -15.52 -0.68 20.25
C ILE A 247 -14.49 -1.04 19.18
N ALA A 248 -14.73 -2.08 18.40
CA ALA A 248 -13.90 -2.44 17.25
C ALA A 248 -13.93 -1.35 16.16
N ASN A 249 -15.05 -0.63 16.03
CA ASN A 249 -15.21 0.41 15.01
C ASN A 249 -14.57 1.77 15.39
N THR A 250 -14.35 2.08 16.68
CA THR A 250 -14.01 3.44 17.16
C THR A 250 -12.77 3.50 18.08
N ASP A 251 -11.61 3.01 17.64
CA ASP A 251 -10.29 3.13 18.34
C ASP A 251 -9.87 2.01 19.31
N CYS A 252 -10.24 0.75 19.08
CA CYS A 252 -9.60 -0.42 19.73
C CYS A 252 -9.50 -0.35 21.27
N ARG A 253 -10.40 0.32 22.01
CA ARG A 253 -10.19 0.65 23.44
C ARG A 253 -10.20 -0.59 24.37
N PRO A 254 -9.05 -1.16 24.78
CA PRO A 254 -9.03 -2.42 25.50
C PRO A 254 -9.59 -2.31 26.93
N GLU A 255 -9.58 -1.12 27.53
CA GLU A 255 -10.10 -0.85 28.87
C GLU A 255 -11.61 -1.04 28.92
N VAL A 256 -12.33 -0.63 27.88
CA VAL A 256 -13.77 -0.85 27.76
C VAL A 256 -14.03 -2.35 27.70
N PHE A 257 -13.22 -3.09 26.92
CA PHE A 257 -13.35 -4.53 26.82
C PHE A 257 -13.02 -5.27 28.13
N ARG A 258 -12.01 -4.84 28.88
CA ARG A 258 -11.72 -5.39 30.22
C ARG A 258 -12.89 -5.19 31.19
N ILE A 259 -13.46 -3.98 31.24
CA ILE A 259 -14.64 -3.71 32.07
C ILE A 259 -15.79 -4.65 31.70
N LEU A 260 -15.99 -4.86 30.40
CA LEU A 260 -16.98 -5.78 29.88
C LEU A 260 -16.70 -7.24 30.31
N LEU A 261 -15.47 -7.73 30.19
CA LEU A 261 -15.08 -9.07 30.67
C LEU A 261 -15.29 -9.25 32.17
N ASP A 262 -14.97 -8.24 32.98
CA ASP A 262 -15.11 -8.26 34.43
C ASP A 262 -16.58 -8.38 34.88
N THR A 263 -17.56 -8.08 34.02
CA THR A 263 -19.00 -8.28 34.31
C THR A 263 -19.44 -9.75 34.26
N GLY A 264 -18.55 -10.68 33.87
CA GLY A 264 -18.81 -12.13 33.88
C GLY A 264 -19.50 -12.67 32.63
N VAL A 265 -19.49 -11.90 31.53
CA VAL A 265 -20.18 -12.25 30.28
C VAL A 265 -19.23 -12.97 29.30
N GLN A 266 -18.59 -14.05 29.76
CA GLN A 266 -17.67 -14.84 28.92
C GLN A 266 -18.41 -15.74 27.92
N ALA A 267 -19.66 -16.11 28.20
CA ALA A 267 -20.42 -17.11 27.45
C ALA A 267 -20.85 -16.68 26.02
N CYS A 268 -20.53 -15.46 25.60
CA CYS A 268 -21.15 -14.81 24.44
C CYS A 268 -20.13 -14.22 23.45
N ILE A 269 -18.87 -14.65 23.51
CA ILE A 269 -17.81 -14.22 22.60
C ILE A 269 -17.98 -14.98 21.28
N GLU A 270 -18.47 -14.28 20.24
CA GLU A 270 -18.56 -14.84 18.90
C GLU A 270 -17.18 -14.88 18.21
N PRO A 271 -16.88 -15.90 17.40
CA PRO A 271 -15.66 -15.96 16.59
C PRO A 271 -15.44 -14.75 15.67
N SER A 272 -16.54 -14.15 15.22
CA SER A 272 -16.55 -12.94 14.38
C SER A 272 -15.89 -11.73 15.05
N LEU A 273 -15.81 -11.73 16.38
CA LEU A 273 -15.22 -10.65 17.16
C LEU A 273 -13.69 -10.65 17.05
N LEU A 274 -13.06 -11.83 17.09
CA LEU A 274 -11.62 -11.92 16.87
C LEU A 274 -11.27 -11.45 15.46
N THR A 275 -12.05 -11.85 14.45
CA THR A 275 -11.86 -11.37 13.07
C THR A 275 -11.98 -9.85 13.00
N GLN A 276 -12.95 -9.22 13.67
CA GLN A 276 -13.06 -7.75 13.71
C GLN A 276 -11.88 -7.08 14.43
N ALA A 277 -11.41 -7.63 15.56
CA ALA A 277 -10.26 -7.10 16.28
C ALA A 277 -8.98 -7.18 15.45
N LEU A 278 -8.80 -8.32 14.78
CA LEU A 278 -7.73 -8.56 13.81
C LEU A 278 -7.84 -7.62 12.59
N ASP A 279 -9.04 -7.47 12.01
CA ASP A 279 -9.33 -6.58 10.88
C ASP A 279 -9.17 -5.10 11.23
N ARG A 280 -9.04 -4.74 12.50
CA ARG A 280 -8.87 -3.34 12.93
C ARG A 280 -7.48 -3.05 13.47
N GLY A 281 -6.63 -4.05 13.61
CA GLY A 281 -5.29 -3.84 14.16
C GLY A 281 -5.32 -3.55 15.65
N CYS A 282 -6.14 -4.27 16.42
CA CYS A 282 -6.29 -4.07 17.87
C CYS A 282 -5.54 -5.16 18.69
N PRO A 283 -4.20 -5.09 18.83
CA PRO A 283 -3.41 -6.16 19.45
C PRO A 283 -3.79 -6.46 20.91
N GLU A 284 -4.11 -5.44 21.71
CA GLU A 284 -4.52 -5.61 23.11
C GLU A 284 -5.87 -6.33 23.23
N LEU A 285 -6.79 -6.07 22.28
CA LEU A 285 -8.07 -6.76 22.23
C LEU A 285 -7.88 -8.23 21.82
N VAL A 286 -6.97 -8.49 20.88
CA VAL A 286 -6.59 -9.87 20.49
C VAL A 286 -6.05 -10.62 21.71
N ASP A 287 -5.14 -10.04 22.49
CA ASP A 287 -4.61 -10.68 23.71
C ASP A 287 -5.69 -11.03 24.73
N LEU A 288 -6.72 -10.17 24.84
CA LEU A 288 -7.86 -10.42 25.73
C LEU A 288 -8.79 -11.51 25.20
N LEU A 289 -8.94 -11.62 23.88
CA LEU A 289 -9.83 -12.59 23.23
C LEU A 289 -9.22 -14.00 23.14
N LEU A 290 -7.93 -14.11 22.83
CA LEU A 290 -7.25 -15.40 22.63
C LEU A 290 -7.51 -16.43 23.76
N PRO A 291 -7.32 -16.11 25.06
CA PRO A 291 -7.55 -17.09 26.14
C PRO A 291 -9.02 -17.44 26.36
N LEU A 292 -9.96 -16.67 25.80
CA LEU A 292 -11.40 -16.86 25.97
C LEU A 292 -12.05 -17.66 24.85
N MET A 293 -11.29 -17.99 23.80
CA MET A 293 -11.78 -18.64 22.60
C MET A 293 -11.21 -20.05 22.45
N SER A 294 -11.93 -20.92 21.74
CA SER A 294 -11.37 -22.22 21.38
C SER A 294 -10.23 -22.03 20.37
N PRO A 295 -9.15 -22.84 20.40
CA PRO A 295 -8.09 -22.76 19.39
C PRO A 295 -8.59 -22.89 17.95
N VAL A 296 -9.70 -23.62 17.73
CA VAL A 296 -10.34 -23.77 16.42
C VAL A 296 -10.99 -22.48 15.94
N ASP A 297 -11.64 -21.73 16.84
CA ASP A 297 -12.26 -20.45 16.50
C ASP A 297 -11.21 -19.36 16.28
N VAL A 298 -10.14 -19.38 17.09
CA VAL A 298 -8.97 -18.51 16.88
C VAL A 298 -8.35 -18.74 15.50
N ALA A 299 -8.13 -20.01 15.17
CA ALA A 299 -7.63 -20.46 13.87
C ALA A 299 -8.49 -19.96 12.69
N ARG A 300 -9.81 -20.18 12.75
CA ARG A 300 -10.74 -19.75 11.69
C ARG A 300 -10.78 -18.23 11.56
N GLY A 301 -10.84 -17.51 12.68
CA GLY A 301 -10.89 -16.05 12.68
C GLY A 301 -9.64 -15.42 12.06
N ALA A 302 -8.47 -15.99 12.35
CA ALA A 302 -7.22 -15.55 11.75
C ALA A 302 -7.11 -15.86 10.26
N ILE A 303 -7.48 -17.07 9.83
CA ILE A 303 -7.51 -17.41 8.39
C ILE A 303 -8.42 -16.44 7.64
N ALA A 304 -9.62 -16.15 8.17
CA ALA A 304 -10.57 -15.24 7.55
C ALA A 304 -9.97 -13.83 7.35
N MET A 305 -9.33 -13.26 8.38
CA MET A 305 -8.64 -11.97 8.30
C MET A 305 -7.53 -11.99 7.25
N VAL A 306 -6.70 -13.05 7.22
CA VAL A 306 -5.62 -13.16 6.23
C VAL A 306 -6.15 -13.29 4.80
N THR A 307 -7.31 -13.92 4.62
CA THR A 307 -7.89 -14.01 3.27
C THR A 307 -8.57 -12.72 2.81
N SER A 308 -9.13 -11.91 3.72
CA SER A 308 -9.92 -10.73 3.36
C SER A 308 -9.08 -9.47 3.15
N ARG A 309 -8.10 -9.21 4.03
CA ARG A 309 -7.44 -7.89 4.14
C ARG A 309 -6.04 -7.86 3.55
N PHE A 310 -5.39 -9.00 3.64
CA PHE A 310 -3.95 -9.13 3.48
C PHE A 310 -3.48 -8.89 2.03
N GLU A 311 -4.34 -9.11 1.03
CA GLU A 311 -3.98 -8.83 -0.37
C GLU A 311 -3.90 -7.32 -0.72
N GLU A 312 -4.61 -6.47 0.03
CA GLU A 312 -4.79 -5.06 -0.31
C GLU A 312 -4.13 -4.09 0.69
N SER A 313 -3.72 -4.56 1.87
CA SER A 313 -3.13 -3.71 2.90
C SER A 313 -1.80 -3.07 2.49
N PRO A 314 -1.61 -1.75 2.72
CA PRO A 314 -0.34 -1.07 2.53
C PRO A 314 0.73 -1.58 3.53
N PRO A 315 2.04 -1.36 3.28
CA PRO A 315 3.12 -1.83 4.14
C PRO A 315 3.00 -1.40 5.61
N GLU A 316 2.44 -0.22 5.89
CA GLU A 316 2.23 0.30 7.25
C GLU A 316 1.18 -0.48 8.04
N GLU A 317 0.14 -1.00 7.37
CA GLU A 317 -0.84 -1.89 8.02
C GLU A 317 -0.26 -3.28 8.24
N ALA A 318 0.65 -3.70 7.38
CA ALA A 318 1.22 -5.04 7.41
C ALA A 318 2.01 -5.35 8.68
N GLU A 319 2.69 -4.36 9.27
CA GLU A 319 3.41 -4.52 10.53
C GLU A 319 2.45 -4.94 11.66
N ARG A 320 1.35 -4.20 11.84
CA ARG A 320 0.33 -4.51 12.86
C ARG A 320 -0.28 -5.89 12.62
N VAL A 321 -0.53 -6.20 11.36
CA VAL A 321 -1.13 -7.46 10.95
C VAL A 321 -0.20 -8.65 11.21
N LEU A 322 1.10 -8.51 10.93
CA LEU A 322 2.10 -9.54 11.24
C LEU A 322 2.32 -9.72 12.74
N GLU A 323 2.27 -8.63 13.50
CA GLU A 323 2.31 -8.69 14.97
C GLU A 323 1.13 -9.52 15.50
N MET A 324 -0.08 -9.23 15.03
CA MET A 324 -1.28 -9.99 15.39
C MET A 324 -1.19 -11.46 14.96
N LEU A 325 -0.74 -11.74 13.73
CA LEU A 325 -0.52 -13.12 13.29
C LEU A 325 0.50 -13.86 14.12
N THR A 326 1.56 -13.18 14.57
CA THR A 326 2.57 -13.77 15.43
C THR A 326 1.95 -14.20 16.77
N ARG A 327 1.07 -13.38 17.34
CA ARG A 327 0.33 -13.68 18.58
C ARG A 327 -0.63 -14.87 18.40
N VAL A 328 -1.46 -14.85 17.36
CA VAL A 328 -2.37 -15.97 17.03
C VAL A 328 -1.58 -17.25 16.78
N ARG A 329 -0.47 -17.17 16.03
CA ARG A 329 0.40 -18.32 15.73
C ARG A 329 1.02 -18.89 16.99
N GLY A 330 1.50 -18.05 17.91
CA GLY A 330 2.00 -18.51 19.21
C GLY A 330 0.93 -19.29 19.98
N TYR A 331 -0.26 -18.69 20.12
CA TYR A 331 -1.38 -19.33 20.82
C TYR A 331 -1.80 -20.68 20.20
N THR A 332 -1.93 -20.73 18.86
CA THR A 332 -2.31 -21.96 18.13
C THR A 332 -1.20 -23.01 18.10
N ALA A 333 0.08 -22.61 18.07
CA ALA A 333 1.21 -23.52 18.16
C ALA A 333 1.31 -24.15 19.56
N ASP A 334 1.12 -23.37 20.61
CA ASP A 334 1.09 -23.88 22.00
C ASP A 334 -0.06 -24.87 22.19
N ALA A 335 -1.25 -24.56 21.64
CA ALA A 335 -2.38 -25.49 21.62
C ALA A 335 -2.06 -26.79 20.85
N CYS A 336 -1.45 -26.69 19.67
CA CYS A 336 -1.04 -27.86 18.88
C CYS A 336 -0.01 -28.71 19.65
N ALA A 337 0.99 -28.10 20.29
CA ALA A 337 1.98 -28.78 21.12
C ALA A 337 1.35 -29.50 22.32
N ALA A 338 0.26 -28.94 22.87
CA ALA A 338 -0.55 -29.54 23.93
C ALA A 338 -1.47 -30.68 23.44
N LYS A 339 -1.29 -31.19 22.22
CA LYS A 339 -2.11 -32.24 21.57
C LYS A 339 -3.56 -31.82 21.34
N ALA A 340 -3.79 -30.55 20.98
CA ALA A 340 -5.09 -30.13 20.45
C ALA A 340 -5.49 -30.96 19.21
N PRO A 341 -6.79 -30.97 18.84
CA PRO A 341 -7.26 -31.69 17.66
C PRO A 341 -6.48 -31.31 16.39
N GLU A 342 -6.27 -32.28 15.50
CA GLU A 342 -5.58 -32.14 14.21
C GLU A 342 -5.96 -30.86 13.40
N PRO A 343 -7.24 -30.43 13.35
CA PRO A 343 -7.62 -29.18 12.68
C PRO A 343 -6.91 -27.91 13.17
N VAL A 344 -6.44 -27.88 14.42
CA VAL A 344 -5.70 -26.73 14.98
C VAL A 344 -4.27 -26.70 14.44
N CYS A 345 -3.63 -27.86 14.32
CA CYS A 345 -2.29 -27.98 13.76
C CYS A 345 -2.27 -27.68 12.24
N ASP A 346 -3.32 -28.11 11.51
CA ASP A 346 -3.51 -27.75 10.10
C ASP A 346 -3.74 -26.25 9.88
N CYS A 347 -4.28 -25.55 10.88
CA CYS A 347 -4.40 -24.10 10.83
C CYS A 347 -3.02 -23.43 10.88
N VAL A 348 -2.11 -23.87 11.76
CA VAL A 348 -0.77 -23.28 11.87
C VAL A 348 -0.04 -23.35 10.53
N SER A 349 -0.09 -24.51 9.85
CA SER A 349 0.51 -24.67 8.53
C SER A 349 -0.18 -23.81 7.45
N THR A 350 -1.51 -23.65 7.54
CA THR A 350 -2.27 -22.76 6.66
C THR A 350 -1.92 -21.30 6.86
N LEU A 351 -1.78 -20.83 8.10
CA LEU A 351 -1.36 -19.47 8.42
C LEU A 351 0.06 -19.19 7.94
N ASP A 352 0.99 -20.15 8.12
CA ASP A 352 2.35 -20.02 7.59
C ASP A 352 2.35 -19.88 6.07
N ARG A 353 1.56 -20.70 5.35
CA ARG A 353 1.41 -20.63 3.89
C ARG A 353 0.76 -19.32 3.41
N LEU A 354 -0.25 -18.82 4.11
CA LEU A 354 -0.89 -17.55 3.74
C LEU A 354 0.04 -16.36 3.99
N THR A 355 0.78 -16.38 5.10
CA THR A 355 1.82 -15.38 5.39
C THR A 355 2.90 -15.40 4.32
N GLU A 356 3.33 -16.60 3.92
CA GLU A 356 4.29 -16.81 2.83
C GLU A 356 3.79 -16.22 1.50
N GLN A 357 2.54 -16.51 1.11
CA GLN A 357 1.90 -15.96 -0.09
C GLN A 357 1.79 -14.44 -0.06
N TRP A 358 1.57 -13.86 1.11
CA TRP A 358 1.54 -12.43 1.24
C TRP A 358 2.90 -11.79 1.01
N PHE A 359 3.97 -12.26 1.67
CA PHE A 359 5.32 -11.75 1.45
C PHE A 359 5.70 -11.83 -0.04
N ALA A 360 5.37 -12.95 -0.67
CA ALA A 360 5.47 -13.15 -2.11
C ALA A 360 4.72 -12.06 -2.91
N ASN A 361 3.45 -11.79 -2.60
CA ASN A 361 2.65 -10.78 -3.28
C ASN A 361 3.12 -9.35 -2.99
N MET A 362 3.59 -9.06 -1.78
CA MET A 362 4.16 -7.76 -1.40
C MET A 362 5.40 -7.46 -2.23
N ALA A 363 6.34 -8.41 -2.35
CA ALA A 363 7.52 -8.30 -3.19
C ALA A 363 7.18 -8.09 -4.68
N LYS A 364 6.04 -8.64 -5.12
CA LYS A 364 5.52 -8.45 -6.48
C LYS A 364 4.86 -7.09 -6.69
N ARG A 365 3.97 -6.65 -5.81
CA ARG A 365 3.07 -5.50 -6.08
C ARG A 365 3.73 -4.15 -5.76
N ASN A 366 4.62 -4.11 -4.78
CA ASN A 366 5.17 -2.85 -4.27
C ASN A 366 6.42 -2.37 -5.02
N GLN A 367 6.71 -1.08 -4.88
CA GLN A 367 7.98 -0.51 -5.34
C GLN A 367 9.14 -1.06 -4.50
N PRO A 368 10.33 -1.28 -5.10
CA PRO A 368 11.50 -1.80 -4.39
C PRO A 368 11.85 -1.04 -3.10
N ASP A 369 11.74 0.28 -3.10
CA ASP A 369 12.10 1.09 -1.92
C ASP A 369 11.14 0.88 -0.75
N ASN A 370 9.84 0.67 -1.02
CA ASN A 370 8.84 0.35 0.02
C ASN A 370 9.12 -1.03 0.62
N VAL A 371 9.46 -2.02 -0.22
CA VAL A 371 9.83 -3.37 0.24
C VAL A 371 11.09 -3.31 1.09
N ARG A 372 12.10 -2.53 0.66
CA ARG A 372 13.36 -2.37 1.40
C ARG A 372 13.13 -1.71 2.76
N ALA A 373 12.36 -0.63 2.80
CA ALA A 373 12.04 0.09 4.04
C ALA A 373 11.29 -0.82 5.03
N PHE A 374 10.29 -1.56 4.55
CA PHE A 374 9.54 -2.51 5.36
C PHE A 374 10.44 -3.61 5.94
N LEU A 375 11.29 -4.23 5.13
CA LEU A 375 12.14 -5.34 5.57
C LEU A 375 13.31 -4.89 6.43
N ALA A 376 13.77 -3.64 6.31
CA ALA A 376 14.77 -3.08 7.21
C ALA A 376 14.28 -3.06 8.68
N ASN A 377 12.99 -2.81 8.89
CA ASN A 377 12.36 -2.85 10.21
C ASN A 377 12.03 -4.29 10.66
N HIS A 378 12.07 -5.27 9.74
CA HIS A 378 11.59 -6.64 9.97
C HIS A 378 12.57 -7.72 9.48
N ALA A 379 13.87 -7.54 9.76
CA ALA A 379 14.93 -8.41 9.24
C ALA A 379 14.74 -9.92 9.56
N SER A 380 14.12 -10.26 10.70
CA SER A 380 13.82 -11.66 11.05
C SER A 380 12.79 -12.30 10.12
N LEU A 381 11.75 -11.55 9.77
CA LEU A 381 10.71 -11.97 8.83
C LEU A 381 11.25 -12.01 7.40
N ALA A 382 12.07 -11.02 7.04
CA ALA A 382 12.77 -10.97 5.76
C ALA A 382 13.55 -12.28 5.54
N ARG A 383 14.36 -12.69 6.52
CA ARG A 383 15.10 -13.98 6.46
C ARG A 383 14.17 -15.19 6.40
N LYS A 384 13.12 -15.23 7.25
CA LYS A 384 12.18 -16.37 7.29
C LYS A 384 11.48 -16.59 5.95
N TYR A 385 11.04 -15.52 5.29
CA TYR A 385 10.22 -15.58 4.07
C TYR A 385 11.00 -15.25 2.78
N ASN A 386 12.33 -15.09 2.87
CA ASN A 386 13.20 -14.73 1.74
C ASN A 386 12.99 -15.68 0.54
N CYS A 387 12.88 -16.98 0.81
CA CYS A 387 12.68 -17.98 -0.23
C CYS A 387 11.40 -17.74 -1.03
N ALA A 388 10.28 -17.52 -0.35
CA ALA A 388 8.99 -17.33 -0.99
C ALA A 388 8.92 -16.05 -1.80
N MET A 389 9.48 -14.96 -1.25
CA MET A 389 9.62 -13.69 -1.96
C MET A 389 10.44 -13.87 -3.23
N THR A 390 11.61 -14.52 -3.12
CA THR A 390 12.49 -14.81 -4.25
C THR A 390 11.77 -15.66 -5.31
N ARG A 391 11.12 -16.75 -4.89
CA ARG A 391 10.32 -17.63 -5.76
C ARG A 391 9.27 -16.87 -6.52
N ARG A 392 8.50 -16.03 -5.82
CA ARG A 392 7.44 -15.25 -6.47
C ARG A 392 7.99 -14.27 -7.49
N VAL A 393 8.99 -13.47 -7.11
CA VAL A 393 9.57 -12.46 -8.00
C VAL A 393 10.16 -13.09 -9.25
N VAL A 394 10.85 -14.23 -9.12
CA VAL A 394 11.41 -14.96 -10.27
C VAL A 394 10.32 -15.65 -11.10
N SER A 395 9.33 -16.30 -10.46
CA SER A 395 8.25 -17.02 -11.17
C SER A 395 7.31 -16.11 -11.96
N ASP A 396 7.17 -14.85 -11.56
CA ASP A 396 6.37 -13.85 -12.25
C ASP A 396 7.07 -13.20 -13.45
N MET A 397 8.32 -13.56 -13.71
CA MET A 397 9.00 -13.14 -14.93
C MET A 397 8.32 -13.78 -16.14
N SER A 398 7.51 -13.02 -16.86
CA SER A 398 7.11 -13.41 -18.22
C SER A 398 8.29 -13.24 -19.19
N MET A 399 8.20 -13.84 -20.38
CA MET A 399 9.20 -13.65 -21.45
C MET A 399 9.44 -12.18 -21.80
N ASP A 400 8.47 -11.31 -21.53
CA ASP A 400 8.51 -9.87 -21.83
C ASP A 400 8.76 -8.97 -20.61
N THR A 401 8.91 -9.54 -19.40
CA THR A 401 9.16 -8.69 -18.21
C THR A 401 10.63 -8.31 -18.15
N ASP A 402 10.94 -7.00 -18.06
CA ASP A 402 12.31 -6.50 -17.93
C ASP A 402 13.01 -7.15 -16.74
N CYS A 403 14.06 -7.96 -16.99
CA CYS A 403 14.95 -8.49 -15.96
C CYS A 403 15.37 -7.42 -14.94
N ALA A 404 15.50 -6.17 -15.39
CA ALA A 404 15.79 -5.01 -14.55
C ALA A 404 14.73 -4.76 -13.46
N LYS A 405 13.45 -4.97 -13.76
CA LYS A 405 12.35 -4.81 -12.78
C LYS A 405 12.37 -5.92 -11.73
N ALA A 406 12.59 -7.16 -12.16
CA ALA A 406 12.74 -8.30 -11.25
C ALA A 406 14.00 -8.16 -10.39
N LEU A 407 15.12 -7.71 -10.98
CA LEU A 407 16.36 -7.39 -10.27
C LEU A 407 16.14 -6.27 -9.24
N GLY A 408 15.46 -5.18 -9.61
CA GLY A 408 15.14 -4.08 -8.70
C GLY A 408 14.36 -4.59 -7.49
N ARG A 409 13.37 -5.46 -7.70
CA ARG A 409 12.61 -6.09 -6.61
C ARG A 409 13.46 -7.02 -5.76
N LEU A 410 14.25 -7.91 -6.37
CA LEU A 410 15.15 -8.81 -5.64
C LEU A 410 16.14 -8.02 -4.78
N SER A 411 16.74 -6.95 -5.33
CA SER A 411 17.68 -6.09 -4.61
C SER A 411 17.08 -5.34 -3.40
N ALA A 412 15.75 -5.33 -3.27
CA ALA A 412 15.10 -4.74 -2.10
C ALA A 412 15.20 -5.62 -0.86
N PHE A 413 15.31 -6.93 -1.02
CA PHE A 413 15.21 -7.89 0.08
C PHE A 413 16.27 -8.98 0.11
N TYR A 414 16.89 -9.26 -1.03
CA TYR A 414 17.93 -10.27 -1.13
C TYR A 414 19.27 -9.73 -0.63
N GLN A 415 19.87 -10.47 0.29
CA GLN A 415 21.26 -10.30 0.72
C GLN A 415 22.00 -11.62 0.48
N PRO A 416 23.25 -11.58 -0.04
CA PRO A 416 24.07 -12.78 -0.17
C PRO A 416 24.25 -13.47 1.19
N GLY A 417 24.06 -14.79 1.21
CA GLY A 417 24.15 -15.65 2.38
C GLY A 417 22.83 -15.91 3.12
N ASP A 418 21.74 -15.23 2.74
CA ASP A 418 20.44 -15.33 3.42
C ASP A 418 19.45 -16.32 2.78
N ILE A 419 19.81 -16.98 1.66
CA ILE A 419 18.96 -18.01 1.05
C ILE A 419 19.24 -19.38 1.67
N LEU A 420 18.24 -19.92 2.37
CA LEU A 420 18.25 -21.28 2.91
C LEU A 420 17.42 -22.28 2.09
N CYS A 421 16.96 -21.93 0.89
CA CYS A 421 16.06 -22.80 0.13
C CYS A 421 16.64 -23.29 -1.20
N PRO A 422 16.15 -24.45 -1.69
CA PRO A 422 16.55 -24.97 -2.99
C PRO A 422 16.11 -24.00 -4.10
N MET A 423 17.08 -23.56 -4.89
CA MET A 423 16.94 -22.54 -5.90
C MET A 423 17.12 -23.10 -7.32
N ALA A 424 17.49 -24.37 -7.47
CA ALA A 424 17.69 -25.00 -8.78
C ALA A 424 16.55 -24.73 -9.78
N ASP A 425 15.29 -24.95 -9.40
CA ASP A 425 14.12 -24.74 -10.28
C ASP A 425 13.90 -23.27 -10.64
N LEU A 426 14.21 -22.36 -9.72
CA LEU A 426 14.13 -20.92 -9.97
C LEU A 426 15.26 -20.45 -10.87
N PHE A 427 16.45 -20.99 -10.65
CA PHE A 427 17.62 -20.66 -11.43
C PHE A 427 17.46 -21.15 -12.87
N GLU A 428 16.86 -22.32 -13.06
CA GLU A 428 16.36 -22.78 -14.35
C GLU A 428 15.47 -21.71 -15.02
N TYR A 429 14.56 -21.10 -14.27
CA TYR A 429 13.67 -20.05 -14.77
C TYR A 429 14.42 -18.75 -15.12
N VAL A 430 15.42 -18.35 -14.33
CA VAL A 430 16.30 -17.20 -14.62
C VAL A 430 17.13 -17.45 -15.88
N CYS A 431 17.69 -18.65 -16.01
CA CYS A 431 18.42 -19.10 -17.19
C CYS A 431 17.54 -19.14 -18.43
N ARG A 432 16.28 -19.59 -18.29
CA ARG A 432 15.27 -19.59 -19.35
C ARG A 432 15.05 -18.20 -19.93
N HIS A 433 15.00 -17.19 -19.07
CA HIS A 433 14.78 -15.79 -19.44
C HIS A 433 16.07 -15.00 -19.72
N ARG A 434 17.25 -15.61 -19.60
CA ARG A 434 18.57 -15.00 -19.85
C ARG A 434 18.83 -13.73 -19.03
N CYS A 435 18.34 -13.69 -17.79
CA CYS A 435 18.53 -12.55 -16.90
C CYS A 435 19.87 -12.64 -16.16
N GLY A 436 20.96 -12.30 -16.86
CA GLY A 436 22.33 -12.39 -16.34
C GLY A 436 22.55 -11.65 -15.01
N ASP A 437 21.95 -10.46 -14.84
CA ASP A 437 22.10 -9.69 -13.61
C ASP A 437 21.44 -10.37 -12.40
N ILE A 438 20.26 -10.98 -12.60
CA ILE A 438 19.59 -11.77 -11.56
C ILE A 438 20.42 -13.01 -11.23
N ALA A 439 20.95 -13.69 -12.25
CA ALA A 439 21.83 -14.82 -12.05
C ALA A 439 23.06 -14.42 -11.23
N GLY A 440 23.68 -13.27 -11.51
CA GLY A 440 24.82 -12.77 -10.74
C GLY A 440 24.51 -12.45 -9.28
N VAL A 441 23.27 -12.08 -8.99
CA VAL A 441 22.79 -11.91 -7.62
C VAL A 441 22.61 -13.27 -6.93
N LEU A 442 22.00 -14.27 -7.58
CA LEU A 442 21.64 -15.54 -6.94
C LEU A 442 22.78 -16.56 -6.86
N VAL A 443 23.68 -16.58 -7.84
CA VAL A 443 24.74 -17.59 -7.97
C VAL A 443 25.68 -17.72 -6.77
N PRO A 444 26.11 -16.63 -6.09
CA PRO A 444 26.97 -16.73 -4.91
C PRO A 444 26.41 -17.61 -3.78
N ASP A 445 25.09 -17.78 -3.70
CA ASP A 445 24.42 -18.52 -2.63
C ASP A 445 23.99 -19.93 -3.03
N LEU A 446 24.18 -20.33 -4.29
CA LEU A 446 23.80 -21.67 -4.73
C LEU A 446 24.77 -22.72 -4.16
N PRO A 447 24.24 -23.80 -3.54
CA PRO A 447 25.05 -24.97 -3.23
C PRO A 447 25.79 -25.48 -4.49
N PRO A 448 27.04 -25.96 -4.36
CA PRO A 448 27.85 -26.34 -5.52
C PRO A 448 27.17 -27.37 -6.46
N ASP A 449 26.41 -28.31 -5.90
CA ASP A 449 25.67 -29.32 -6.65
C ASP A 449 24.43 -28.74 -7.36
N GLU A 450 23.72 -27.79 -6.76
CA GLU A 450 22.62 -27.06 -7.40
C GLU A 450 23.15 -26.18 -8.54
N LEU A 451 24.25 -25.46 -8.29
CA LEU A 451 24.92 -24.65 -9.31
C LEU A 451 25.34 -25.51 -10.50
N ALA A 452 25.95 -26.68 -10.27
CA ALA A 452 26.35 -27.59 -11.34
C ALA A 452 25.14 -28.13 -12.12
N ARG A 453 24.07 -28.55 -11.42
CA ARG A 453 22.82 -29.00 -12.06
C ARG A 453 22.20 -27.91 -12.92
N ALA A 454 22.10 -26.70 -12.41
CA ALA A 454 21.51 -25.59 -13.16
C ALA A 454 22.36 -25.18 -14.38
N THR A 455 23.68 -25.32 -14.26
CA THR A 455 24.64 -25.12 -15.36
C THR A 455 24.50 -26.20 -16.45
N LEU A 456 24.33 -27.47 -16.06
CA LEU A 456 24.07 -28.59 -16.97
C LEU A 456 22.70 -28.51 -17.64
N TRP A 457 21.68 -28.00 -16.93
CA TRP A 457 20.36 -27.76 -17.52
C TRP A 457 20.40 -26.66 -18.59
N TYR A 458 21.16 -25.58 -18.35
CA TYR A 458 21.24 -24.41 -19.23
C TYR A 458 21.71 -24.75 -20.68
N ASN A 459 22.89 -25.34 -20.82
CA ASN A 459 22.96 -26.76 -21.11
C ASN A 459 22.06 -27.45 -22.15
N ASP A 460 21.51 -28.56 -21.67
CA ASP A 460 20.66 -29.55 -22.33
C ASP A 460 19.45 -28.94 -23.04
N GLN A 461 18.96 -27.79 -22.60
CA GLN A 461 17.85 -27.09 -23.28
C GLN A 461 18.24 -26.49 -24.62
N ASN A 462 19.48 -26.71 -25.08
CA ASN A 462 19.96 -26.26 -26.37
C ASN A 462 19.72 -24.74 -26.56
N ARG A 463 19.80 -23.96 -25.47
CA ARG A 463 19.46 -22.52 -25.45
C ARG A 463 20.40 -21.66 -26.30
N TYR A 464 21.50 -22.25 -26.73
CA TYR A 464 22.45 -21.72 -27.69
C TYR A 464 22.02 -21.93 -29.16
N TYR A 465 21.02 -22.77 -29.41
CA TYR A 465 20.45 -23.02 -30.74
C TYR A 465 19.27 -22.09 -31.06
N VAL A 466 19.22 -21.72 -32.34
CA VAL A 466 18.52 -20.56 -32.90
C VAL A 466 16.99 -20.67 -32.91
N SER A 467 16.42 -21.88 -32.80
CA SER A 467 14.98 -22.08 -33.04
C SER A 467 14.08 -21.35 -32.05
N ASP A 468 14.53 -21.19 -30.79
CA ASP A 468 13.74 -20.56 -29.72
C ASP A 468 14.19 -19.11 -29.43
N VAL A 469 15.25 -18.62 -30.09
CA VAL A 469 15.57 -17.20 -30.03
C VAL A 469 14.63 -16.51 -30.99
N HIS A 470 13.44 -16.14 -30.50
CA HIS A 470 12.45 -15.35 -31.25
C HIS A 470 13.03 -14.04 -31.84
N GLU A 471 14.27 -13.69 -31.50
CA GLU A 471 14.98 -12.58 -32.09
C GLU A 471 16.18 -12.93 -32.97
N GLY A 472 16.79 -14.13 -32.92
CA GLY A 472 18.03 -14.42 -33.66
C GLY A 472 19.14 -13.34 -33.55
N THR A 473 19.03 -12.43 -32.57
CA THR A 473 19.82 -11.21 -32.51
C THR A 473 21.15 -11.51 -31.86
N ILE A 474 22.20 -10.81 -32.32
CA ILE A 474 23.51 -10.79 -31.68
C ILE A 474 23.38 -10.50 -30.17
N VAL A 475 22.46 -9.61 -29.78
CA VAL A 475 22.16 -9.28 -28.38
C VAL A 475 21.73 -10.51 -27.57
N GLY A 476 20.89 -11.38 -28.14
CA GLY A 476 20.47 -12.62 -27.51
C GLY A 476 21.62 -13.60 -27.25
N PHE A 477 22.59 -13.66 -28.18
CA PHE A 477 23.81 -14.48 -28.02
C PHE A 477 24.79 -13.87 -27.01
N GLU A 478 24.99 -12.55 -27.03
CA GLU A 478 25.83 -11.85 -26.06
C GLU A 478 25.33 -12.05 -24.62
N ARG A 479 24.02 -11.95 -24.40
CA ARG A 479 23.40 -12.25 -23.08
C ARG A 479 23.61 -13.71 -22.66
N ALA A 480 23.48 -14.65 -23.59
CA ALA A 480 23.71 -16.06 -23.31
C ALA A 480 25.18 -16.34 -22.95
N MET A 481 26.12 -15.72 -23.67
CA MET A 481 27.55 -15.82 -23.35
C MET A 481 27.88 -15.20 -21.99
N ALA A 482 27.35 -14.02 -21.68
CA ALA A 482 27.57 -13.38 -20.38
C ALA A 482 27.07 -14.24 -19.22
N LEU A 483 25.90 -14.88 -19.37
CA LEU A 483 25.39 -15.85 -18.40
C LEU A 483 26.29 -17.09 -18.32
N GLY A 484 26.75 -17.62 -19.45
CA GLY A 484 27.69 -18.74 -19.49
C GLY A 484 29.02 -18.45 -18.77
N ASP A 485 29.62 -17.28 -19.00
CA ASP A 485 30.85 -16.84 -18.32
C ASP A 485 30.65 -16.75 -16.81
N LEU A 486 29.49 -16.24 -16.38
CA LEU A 486 29.10 -16.15 -14.97
C LEU A 486 29.01 -17.55 -14.32
N LEU A 487 28.36 -18.50 -14.99
CA LEU A 487 28.24 -19.88 -14.51
C LEU A 487 29.59 -20.59 -14.47
N ILE A 488 30.44 -20.41 -15.47
CA ILE A 488 31.81 -20.95 -15.49
C ILE A 488 32.58 -20.39 -14.29
N GLY A 489 32.58 -19.07 -14.12
CA GLY A 489 33.31 -18.40 -13.04
C GLY A 489 32.89 -18.90 -11.65
N ALA A 490 31.59 -19.13 -11.45
CA ALA A 490 31.07 -19.64 -10.19
C ALA A 490 31.41 -21.11 -9.95
N ASN A 491 31.21 -21.99 -10.93
CA ASN A 491 31.57 -23.40 -10.81
C ASN A 491 33.06 -23.61 -10.65
N ARG A 492 33.90 -22.74 -11.22
CA ARG A 492 35.36 -22.85 -11.16
C ARG A 492 35.88 -22.77 -9.72
N LYS A 493 35.18 -22.07 -8.82
CA LYS A 493 35.52 -22.05 -7.38
C LYS A 493 35.35 -23.40 -6.69
N HIS A 494 34.53 -24.30 -7.27
CA HIS A 494 34.21 -25.62 -6.73
C HIS A 494 34.81 -26.77 -7.55
N CYS A 495 35.44 -26.47 -8.69
CA CYS A 495 36.20 -27.41 -9.50
C CYS A 495 37.65 -27.43 -9.01
N THR A 496 38.00 -28.43 -8.20
CA THR A 496 39.38 -28.64 -7.71
C THR A 496 40.18 -29.47 -8.70
N LEU A 497 41.49 -29.20 -8.80
CA LEU A 497 42.39 -29.97 -9.68
C LEU A 497 42.45 -31.46 -9.30
N ASP A 498 42.19 -31.78 -8.02
CA ASP A 498 42.21 -33.13 -7.49
C ASP A 498 40.94 -33.94 -7.82
N ALA A 499 39.89 -33.29 -8.35
CA ALA A 499 38.62 -33.95 -8.72
C ALA A 499 38.11 -33.46 -10.09
N PRO A 500 38.83 -33.75 -11.19
CA PRO A 500 38.45 -33.32 -12.54
C PRO A 500 37.11 -33.91 -13.00
N ASP A 501 36.69 -35.02 -12.39
CA ASP A 501 35.41 -35.68 -12.67
C ASP A 501 34.23 -35.18 -11.82
N SER A 502 34.44 -34.16 -10.99
CA SER A 502 33.36 -33.54 -10.22
C SER A 502 32.27 -32.98 -11.13
N VAL A 503 31.03 -32.93 -10.63
CA VAL A 503 29.87 -32.45 -11.39
C VAL A 503 30.09 -30.99 -11.86
N ASN A 504 30.75 -30.15 -11.04
CA ASN A 504 31.09 -28.77 -11.39
C ASN A 504 32.12 -28.69 -12.53
N CYS A 505 33.19 -29.50 -12.51
CA CYS A 505 34.18 -29.51 -13.60
C CYS A 505 33.55 -29.98 -14.92
N LYS A 506 32.69 -31.00 -14.87
CA LYS A 506 31.92 -31.46 -16.04
C LYS A 506 30.98 -30.38 -16.58
N ALA A 507 30.30 -29.67 -15.68
CA ALA A 507 29.42 -28.56 -16.04
C ALA A 507 30.18 -27.42 -16.75
N ILE A 508 31.38 -27.06 -16.25
CA ILE A 508 32.26 -26.06 -16.88
C ILE A 508 32.64 -26.50 -18.30
N ALA A 509 33.21 -27.69 -18.46
CA ALA A 509 33.66 -28.18 -19.76
C ALA A 509 32.51 -28.23 -20.78
N HIS A 510 31.30 -28.57 -20.31
CA HIS A 510 30.13 -28.62 -21.16
C HIS A 510 29.67 -27.22 -21.61
N VAL A 511 29.64 -26.24 -20.70
CA VAL A 511 29.28 -24.84 -21.04
C VAL A 511 30.36 -24.19 -21.91
N GLU A 512 31.65 -24.39 -21.63
CA GLU A 512 32.74 -23.86 -22.45
C GLU A 512 32.65 -24.33 -23.90
N LYS A 513 32.32 -25.62 -24.12
CA LYS A 513 32.10 -26.18 -25.45
C LYS A 513 30.97 -25.46 -26.20
N GLN A 514 29.82 -25.21 -25.56
CA GLN A 514 28.71 -24.50 -26.21
C GLN A 514 28.98 -23.02 -26.41
N MET A 515 29.67 -22.38 -25.47
CA MET A 515 30.09 -21.00 -25.62
C MET A 515 31.04 -20.85 -26.80
N GLN A 516 31.92 -21.81 -27.07
CA GLN A 516 32.75 -21.78 -28.25
C GLN A 516 31.91 -21.87 -29.54
N VAL A 517 30.97 -22.81 -29.61
CA VAL A 517 30.02 -22.91 -30.75
C VAL A 517 29.26 -21.59 -30.94
N THR A 518 28.85 -20.95 -29.84
CA THR A 518 28.13 -19.67 -29.86
C THR A 518 29.03 -18.52 -30.33
N ARG A 519 30.28 -18.46 -29.88
CA ARG A 519 31.26 -17.46 -30.32
C ARG A 519 31.55 -17.62 -31.81
N ASP A 520 31.77 -18.84 -32.28
CA ASP A 520 31.98 -19.14 -33.70
C ASP A 520 30.76 -18.71 -34.52
N ARG A 521 29.55 -18.93 -33.99
CA ARG A 521 28.31 -18.48 -34.62
C ARG A 521 28.18 -16.95 -34.63
N VAL A 522 28.46 -16.27 -33.53
CA VAL A 522 28.45 -14.79 -33.48
C VAL A 522 29.49 -14.22 -34.44
N ALA A 523 30.69 -14.80 -34.50
CA ALA A 523 31.73 -14.43 -35.45
C ALA A 523 31.26 -14.62 -36.90
N HIS A 524 30.56 -15.71 -37.20
CA HIS A 524 29.93 -15.91 -38.51
C HIS A 524 28.83 -14.88 -38.79
N LEU A 525 27.92 -14.61 -37.85
CA LEU A 525 26.85 -13.60 -37.99
C LEU A 525 27.40 -12.17 -38.13
N GLN A 526 28.59 -11.92 -37.61
CA GLN A 526 29.30 -10.65 -37.74
C GLN A 526 30.25 -10.62 -38.93
N SER A 527 30.39 -11.73 -39.68
CA SER A 527 31.29 -11.78 -40.82
C SER A 527 30.81 -10.84 -41.92
N PRO A 528 31.73 -10.22 -42.69
CA PRO A 528 31.37 -9.37 -43.82
C PRO A 528 30.42 -10.07 -44.81
N GLU A 529 30.62 -11.36 -45.04
CA GLU A 529 29.85 -12.18 -45.98
C GLU A 529 28.41 -12.38 -45.50
N PHE A 530 28.22 -12.74 -44.23
CA PHE A 530 26.88 -12.94 -43.67
C PHE A 530 26.12 -11.61 -43.60
N LEU A 531 26.75 -10.56 -43.06
CA LEU A 531 26.15 -9.22 -43.00
C LEU A 531 25.80 -8.69 -44.39
N PHE A 532 26.60 -9.00 -45.42
CA PHE A 532 26.28 -8.67 -46.80
C PHE A 532 25.02 -9.41 -47.28
N SER A 533 24.98 -10.73 -47.10
CA SER A 533 23.86 -11.57 -47.54
C SER A 533 22.55 -11.14 -46.87
N GLU A 534 22.54 -11.02 -45.54
CA GLU A 534 21.38 -10.55 -44.79
C GLU A 534 20.94 -9.14 -45.21
N SER A 535 21.90 -8.21 -45.39
CA SER A 535 21.56 -6.86 -45.85
C SER A 535 20.91 -6.88 -47.23
N CYS A 536 21.32 -7.81 -48.12
CA CYS A 536 20.69 -7.99 -49.42
C CYS A 536 19.28 -8.58 -49.31
N ASP A 537 19.08 -9.59 -48.47
CA ASP A 537 17.76 -10.19 -48.25
C ASP A 537 16.78 -9.20 -47.61
N LEU A 538 17.25 -8.36 -46.68
CA LEU A 538 16.47 -7.27 -46.07
C LEU A 538 16.12 -6.16 -47.07
N VAL A 539 17.06 -5.79 -47.96
CA VAL A 539 16.76 -4.84 -49.04
C VAL A 539 15.72 -5.42 -50.00
N ALA A 540 15.83 -6.71 -50.34
CA ALA A 540 14.81 -7.40 -51.14
C ALA A 540 13.45 -7.45 -50.42
N GLN A 541 13.43 -7.62 -49.10
CA GLN A 541 12.21 -7.60 -48.30
C GLN A 541 11.56 -6.20 -48.27
N ILE A 542 12.34 -5.12 -48.13
CA ILE A 542 11.82 -3.75 -48.26
C ILE A 542 11.19 -3.54 -49.63
N ALA A 543 11.85 -4.00 -50.70
CA ALA A 543 11.30 -3.89 -52.05
C ALA A 543 9.97 -4.65 -52.20
N ARG A 544 9.85 -5.85 -51.61
CA ARG A 544 8.58 -6.60 -51.54
C ARG A 544 7.50 -5.85 -50.78
N PHE A 545 7.81 -5.26 -49.63
CA PHE A 545 6.85 -4.45 -48.88
C PHE A 545 6.37 -3.23 -49.68
N ASP A 546 7.25 -2.58 -50.45
CA ASP A 546 6.85 -1.48 -51.32
C ASP A 546 5.91 -1.92 -52.45
N GLN A 547 6.14 -3.12 -53.01
CA GLN A 547 5.24 -3.74 -53.99
C GLN A 547 3.89 -4.12 -53.37
N ASP A 548 3.88 -4.71 -52.18
CA ASP A 548 2.65 -5.10 -51.47
C ASP A 548 1.82 -3.88 -51.09
N ILE A 549 2.44 -2.82 -50.57
CA ILE A 549 1.77 -1.55 -50.27
C ILE A 549 1.20 -0.93 -51.56
N ALA A 550 1.94 -0.95 -52.66
CA ALA A 550 1.45 -0.46 -53.94
C ALA A 550 0.25 -1.27 -54.46
N ARG A 551 0.30 -2.60 -54.33
CA ARG A 551 -0.78 -3.52 -54.70
C ARG A 551 -2.02 -3.30 -53.85
N LEU A 552 -1.88 -3.19 -52.53
CA LEU A 552 -3.00 -2.91 -51.62
C LEU A 552 -3.67 -1.57 -51.94
N LYS A 553 -2.88 -0.54 -52.26
CA LYS A 553 -3.41 0.77 -52.70
C LYS A 553 -4.13 0.70 -54.04
N MET A 554 -3.66 -0.14 -54.97
CA MET A 554 -4.32 -0.37 -56.26
C MET A 554 -5.68 -1.07 -56.07
N LEU A 555 -5.70 -2.17 -55.32
CA LEU A 555 -6.93 -2.93 -55.02
C LEU A 555 -7.97 -2.10 -54.28
N ALA A 556 -7.55 -1.23 -53.36
CA ALA A 556 -8.43 -0.28 -52.69
C ALA A 556 -9.10 0.70 -53.68
N ARG A 557 -8.33 1.23 -54.65
CA ARG A 557 -8.87 2.11 -55.70
C ARG A 557 -9.88 1.39 -56.61
N GLU A 558 -9.60 0.15 -56.98
CA GLU A 558 -10.46 -0.64 -57.87
C GLU A 558 -11.76 -1.08 -57.18
N SER A 559 -11.71 -1.36 -55.88
CA SER A 559 -12.88 -1.79 -55.09
C SER A 559 -13.75 -0.65 -54.56
N GLY A 560 -13.28 0.60 -54.65
CA GLY A 560 -13.94 1.75 -53.99
C GLY A 560 -13.93 1.66 -52.46
N SER A 561 -13.17 0.74 -51.88
CA SER A 561 -12.99 0.57 -50.43
C SER A 561 -11.72 1.27 -49.98
N ASP A 562 -11.72 1.79 -48.76
CA ASP A 562 -10.48 2.15 -48.09
C ASP A 562 -9.60 0.90 -47.95
N ALA A 563 -8.28 1.06 -48.18
CA ALA A 563 -7.33 0.00 -47.90
C ALA A 563 -7.34 -0.30 -46.40
N PRO A 564 -7.20 -1.56 -45.94
CA PRO A 564 -7.14 -1.87 -44.51
C PRO A 564 -5.97 -1.13 -43.87
N ALA A 565 -6.28 -0.06 -43.14
CA ALA A 565 -5.30 0.86 -42.56
C ALA A 565 -4.33 0.11 -41.65
N ASP A 566 -4.81 -0.91 -40.95
CA ASP A 566 -4.02 -1.74 -40.05
C ASP A 566 -2.97 -2.60 -40.78
N SER A 567 -3.30 -3.15 -41.95
CA SER A 567 -2.34 -3.93 -42.74
C SER A 567 -1.23 -3.03 -43.28
N ILE A 568 -1.57 -1.87 -43.84
CA ILE A 568 -0.57 -0.91 -44.32
C ILE A 568 0.29 -0.41 -43.15
N ARG A 569 -0.30 -0.13 -41.98
CA ARG A 569 0.42 0.29 -40.78
C ARG A 569 1.42 -0.77 -40.30
N ALA A 570 1.03 -2.04 -40.28
CA ALA A 570 1.92 -3.14 -39.92
C ALA A 570 3.12 -3.26 -40.88
N TYR A 571 2.89 -3.14 -42.19
CA TYR A 571 3.96 -3.14 -43.19
C TYR A 571 4.91 -1.94 -43.04
N LEU A 572 4.39 -0.76 -42.75
CA LEU A 572 5.22 0.44 -42.51
C LEU A 572 6.09 0.31 -41.26
N ILE A 573 5.56 -0.22 -40.15
CA ILE A 573 6.33 -0.48 -38.92
C ILE A 573 7.47 -1.46 -39.21
N ASN A 574 7.20 -2.56 -39.93
CA ASN A 574 8.23 -3.53 -40.28
C ASN A 574 9.29 -2.93 -41.21
N LYS A 575 8.89 -2.14 -42.20
CA LYS A 575 9.81 -1.41 -43.09
C LYS A 575 10.73 -0.47 -42.29
N GLU A 576 10.18 0.30 -41.35
CA GLU A 576 10.95 1.21 -40.52
C GLU A 576 11.96 0.46 -39.64
N ARG A 577 11.56 -0.66 -39.01
CA ARG A 577 12.48 -1.51 -38.23
C ARG A 577 13.66 -2.01 -39.05
N ILE A 578 13.41 -2.48 -40.28
CA ILE A 578 14.48 -2.94 -41.19
C ILE A 578 15.39 -1.78 -41.59
N GLN A 579 14.82 -0.60 -41.88
CA GLN A 579 15.62 0.59 -42.23
C GLN A 579 16.51 1.06 -41.08
N VAL A 580 16.00 1.04 -39.84
CA VAL A 580 16.81 1.33 -38.64
C VAL A 580 17.92 0.31 -38.49
N TRP A 581 17.64 -0.99 -38.66
CA TRP A 581 18.66 -2.04 -38.60
C TRP A 581 19.76 -1.83 -39.64
N LEU A 582 19.40 -1.56 -40.90
CA LEU A 582 20.36 -1.30 -41.98
C LEU A 582 21.22 -0.05 -41.67
N LYS A 583 20.61 0.99 -41.10
CA LYS A 583 21.32 2.22 -40.70
C LYS A 583 22.33 1.94 -39.58
N THR A 584 21.92 1.22 -38.54
CA THR A 584 22.75 0.91 -37.36
C THR A 584 23.91 -0.02 -37.70
N ASN A 585 23.72 -0.96 -38.62
CA ASN A 585 24.77 -1.91 -39.01
C ASN A 585 25.64 -1.43 -40.19
N LYS A 586 25.30 -0.30 -40.82
CA LYS A 586 26.06 0.28 -41.94
C LYS A 586 27.53 0.51 -41.62
N ASP A 587 27.84 0.98 -40.42
CA ASP A 587 29.22 1.25 -39.99
C ASP A 587 29.96 -0.04 -39.65
N LYS A 588 29.27 -1.03 -39.08
CA LYS A 588 29.84 -2.38 -38.87
C LYS A 588 30.20 -3.01 -40.21
N TYR A 589 29.31 -2.94 -41.20
CA TYR A 589 29.58 -3.39 -42.56
C TYR A 589 30.77 -2.66 -43.18
N ARG A 590 30.81 -1.32 -43.09
CA ARG A 590 31.91 -0.52 -43.64
C ARG A 590 33.26 -0.88 -43.03
N LYS A 591 33.30 -1.15 -41.71
CA LYS A 591 34.51 -1.59 -41.01
C LYS A 591 34.91 -3.01 -41.41
N ALA A 592 33.96 -3.94 -41.48
CA ALA A 592 34.23 -5.36 -41.75
C ALA A 592 34.65 -5.61 -43.21
N ALA A 593 33.98 -4.98 -44.18
CA ALA A 593 34.22 -5.20 -45.62
C ALA A 593 35.26 -4.25 -46.24
N GLY A 594 35.75 -3.26 -45.47
CA GLY A 594 36.64 -2.21 -45.98
C GLY A 594 36.05 -1.33 -47.10
N LYS A 595 34.75 -1.48 -47.40
CA LYS A 595 34.04 -0.83 -48.51
C LYS A 595 32.63 -0.41 -48.07
N LYS A 596 32.07 0.62 -48.71
CA LYS A 596 30.67 1.01 -48.48
C LYS A 596 29.74 -0.08 -49.03
N PHE A 597 28.69 -0.43 -48.28
CA PHE A 597 27.60 -1.27 -48.77
C PHE A 597 27.00 -0.64 -50.03
N ASP A 598 26.98 -1.40 -51.13
CA ASP A 598 26.33 -1.01 -52.39
C ASP A 598 25.18 -1.98 -52.65
N PRO A 599 23.92 -1.58 -52.44
CA PRO A 599 22.75 -2.45 -52.65
C PRO A 599 22.68 -2.99 -54.08
N ARG A 600 23.30 -2.31 -55.07
CA ARG A 600 23.32 -2.73 -56.46
C ARG A 600 24.21 -3.95 -56.71
N LYS A 601 25.06 -4.30 -55.74
CA LYS A 601 25.91 -5.50 -55.78
C LYS A 601 25.23 -6.71 -55.16
N CYS A 602 24.02 -6.57 -54.61
CA CYS A 602 23.25 -7.71 -54.18
C CYS A 602 22.97 -8.61 -55.39
N PRO A 603 23.18 -9.93 -55.26
CA PRO A 603 22.85 -10.86 -56.34
C PRO A 603 21.38 -10.66 -56.71
N LYS A 604 21.10 -10.55 -58.01
CA LYS A 604 19.72 -10.48 -58.52
C LYS A 604 19.04 -11.81 -58.20
N LYS A 605 18.30 -11.87 -57.09
CA LYS A 605 17.40 -12.96 -56.73
C LYS A 605 15.96 -12.51 -56.97
#